data_AF-A0A2G9SD87-F1
#
_entry.id   AF-A0A2G9SD87-F1
#
_cell.length_a   1.000
_cell.length_b   1.000
_cell.length_c   1.000
_cell.angle_alpha   90.00
_cell.angle_beta   90.00
_cell.angle_gamma   90.00
#
_symmetry.space_group_name_H-M   'P 1'
#
loop_
_entity.id
_entity.type
_entity.pdbx_description
1 polymer ?
#
loop_
_entity_poly.entity_id
_entity_poly.type
_entity_poly.pdbx_seq_one_letter_code
_entity_poly.pdbx_strand_id
1 'polypeptide(L)'
;SLLGESEPASFSWTYEEIKEVHKRWWQLRDNAVEIFLTNGRTLLVAFDNTKVRDDVYQKILSNNLPNLLEYGNITALTQLWCSGQITNFEYLTHLNKHAGRSFNDLMQYPVFPFILSDYTSETLDLSNTNIYR
;
A
#
# COMPACT_ATOMS: atom_id res chain seq x y z
N SER A 1 -17.83 0.41 22.79
CA SER A 1 -18.49 -0.85 22.36
C SER A 1 -18.19 -1.05 20.89
N LEU A 2 -17.19 -1.88 20.58
CA LEU A 2 -16.79 -2.24 19.22
C LEU A 2 -17.82 -3.22 18.68
N LEU A 3 -18.93 -2.70 18.15
CA LEU A 3 -19.80 -3.48 17.29
C LEU A 3 -19.00 -3.78 16.02
N GLY A 4 -18.68 -5.06 15.83
CA GLY A 4 -18.24 -5.55 14.54
C GLY A 4 -19.35 -5.28 13.53
N GLU A 5 -19.19 -4.23 12.75
CA GLU A 5 -19.89 -4.12 11.48
C GLU A 5 -19.50 -5.35 10.67
N SER A 6 -20.46 -6.27 10.47
CA SER A 6 -20.24 -7.37 9.54
C SER A 6 -19.97 -6.74 8.18
N GLU A 7 -18.78 -6.99 7.62
CA GLU A 7 -18.52 -6.57 6.24
C GLU A 7 -19.65 -7.06 5.35
N PRO A 8 -20.12 -6.23 4.41
CA PRO A 8 -21.25 -6.58 3.57
C PRO A 8 -20.95 -7.88 2.81
N ALA A 9 -21.96 -8.76 2.70
CA ALA A 9 -21.83 -10.08 2.07
C ALA A 9 -21.32 -10.02 0.61
N SER A 10 -21.45 -8.85 -0.02
CA SER A 10 -20.84 -8.53 -1.30
C SER A 10 -20.52 -7.05 -1.38
N PHE A 11 -19.47 -6.71 -2.09
CA PHE A 11 -19.12 -5.33 -2.42
C PHE A 11 -18.89 -5.25 -3.93
N SER A 12 -19.24 -4.11 -4.52
CA SER A 12 -19.06 -3.81 -5.94
C SER A 12 -18.49 -2.41 -6.09
N TRP A 13 -17.67 -2.24 -7.12
CA TRP A 13 -17.11 -0.96 -7.52
C TRP A 13 -17.12 -0.87 -9.04
N THR A 14 -17.17 0.35 -9.54
CA THR A 14 -17.09 0.66 -10.96
C THR A 14 -15.64 0.71 -11.43
N TYR A 15 -15.43 0.64 -12.74
CA TYR A 15 -14.10 0.81 -13.33
C TYR A 15 -13.52 2.21 -13.11
N GLU A 16 -14.37 3.24 -12.95
CA GLU A 16 -13.96 4.60 -12.61
C GLU A 16 -13.37 4.69 -11.21
N GLU A 17 -13.78 3.81 -10.29
CA GLU A 17 -13.24 3.81 -8.94
C GLU A 17 -11.86 3.15 -8.86
N ILE A 18 -11.40 2.43 -9.90
CA ILE A 18 -10.08 1.79 -9.89
C ILE A 18 -9.00 2.84 -10.15
N LYS A 19 -8.14 3.04 -9.14
CA LYS A 19 -7.00 3.96 -9.19
C LYS A 19 -5.69 3.24 -9.51
N GLU A 20 -5.46 2.07 -8.93
CA GLU A 20 -4.27 1.26 -9.20
C GLU A 20 -4.57 -0.24 -9.07
N VAL A 21 -3.81 -1.06 -9.80
CA VAL A 21 -3.93 -2.54 -9.75
C VAL A 21 -2.53 -3.14 -9.68
N HIS A 22 -2.24 -3.93 -8.65
CA HIS A 22 -0.93 -4.49 -8.39
C HIS A 22 -0.94 -5.99 -8.23
N LYS A 23 0.01 -6.67 -8.87
CA LYS A 23 0.33 -8.06 -8.55
C LYS A 23 0.93 -8.13 -7.14
N ARG A 24 0.50 -9.10 -6.35
CA ARG A 24 0.95 -9.32 -4.97
C ARG A 24 1.24 -10.79 -4.70
N TRP A 25 2.07 -10.99 -3.69
CA TRP A 25 2.28 -12.30 -3.09
C TRP A 25 1.27 -12.50 -1.97
N TRP A 26 0.77 -13.72 -1.81
CA TRP A 26 -0.04 -14.13 -0.67
C TRP A 26 0.45 -15.48 -0.18
N GLN A 27 0.73 -15.60 1.13
CA GLN A 27 1.32 -16.81 1.72
C GLN A 27 2.56 -17.31 0.96
N LEU A 28 3.43 -16.39 0.56
CA LEU A 28 4.65 -16.65 -0.22
C LEU A 28 4.41 -17.24 -1.62
N ARG A 29 3.22 -17.05 -2.19
CA ARG A 29 2.88 -17.44 -3.56
C ARG A 29 2.54 -16.21 -4.39
N ASP A 30 3.02 -16.14 -5.62
CA ASP A 30 2.68 -15.06 -6.55
C ASP A 30 1.28 -15.28 -7.15
N ASN A 31 0.25 -15.16 -6.32
CA ASN A 31 -1.12 -15.54 -6.65
C ASN A 31 -2.18 -14.52 -6.18
N ALA A 32 -1.81 -13.27 -5.89
CA ALA A 32 -2.76 -12.24 -5.48
C ALA A 32 -2.74 -11.00 -6.39
N VAL A 33 -3.83 -10.25 -6.35
CA VAL A 33 -3.96 -8.89 -6.90
C VAL A 33 -4.46 -7.97 -5.81
N GLU A 34 -3.85 -6.80 -5.68
CA GLU A 34 -4.35 -5.73 -4.84
C GLU A 34 -4.88 -4.56 -5.69
N ILE A 35 -6.12 -4.18 -5.42
CA ILE A 35 -6.84 -3.11 -6.13
C ILE A 35 -6.96 -1.92 -5.19
N PHE A 36 -6.52 -0.76 -5.65
CA PHE A 36 -6.61 0.51 -4.93
C PHE A 36 -7.71 1.36 -5.56
N LEU A 37 -8.65 1.81 -4.74
CA LEU A 37 -9.77 2.62 -5.19
C LEU A 37 -9.48 4.13 -5.01
N THR A 38 -10.17 4.97 -5.77
CA THR A 38 -10.07 6.43 -5.70
C THR A 38 -10.48 6.99 -4.32
N ASN A 39 -11.36 6.29 -3.60
CA ASN A 39 -11.78 6.62 -2.24
C ASN A 39 -10.79 6.19 -1.14
N GLY A 40 -9.64 5.62 -1.51
CA GLY A 40 -8.60 5.17 -0.57
C GLY A 40 -8.79 3.75 -0.02
N ARG A 41 -9.91 3.08 -0.31
CA ARG A 41 -10.08 1.65 0.03
C ARG A 41 -9.15 0.80 -0.82
N THR A 42 -8.73 -0.33 -0.25
CA THR A 42 -7.89 -1.31 -0.93
C THR A 42 -8.44 -2.71 -0.73
N LEU A 43 -8.27 -3.57 -1.72
CA LEU A 43 -8.75 -4.94 -1.68
C LEU A 43 -7.64 -5.87 -2.16
N LEU A 44 -7.22 -6.78 -1.29
CA LEU A 44 -6.29 -7.85 -1.62
C LEU A 44 -7.07 -9.13 -1.92
N VAL A 45 -7.00 -9.60 -3.16
CA VAL A 45 -7.71 -10.79 -3.64
C VAL A 45 -6.68 -11.86 -3.97
N ALA A 46 -6.70 -12.97 -3.23
CA ALA A 46 -5.87 -14.14 -3.50
C ALA A 46 -6.60 -15.15 -4.41
N PHE A 47 -5.85 -15.78 -5.29
CA PHE A 47 -6.33 -16.76 -6.27
C PHE A 47 -5.65 -18.11 -6.05
N ASP A 48 -6.21 -19.18 -6.63
CA ASP A 48 -5.64 -20.53 -6.47
C ASP A 48 -4.22 -20.66 -7.02
N ASN A 49 -3.90 -19.93 -8.09
CA ASN A 49 -2.59 -19.98 -8.74
C ASN A 49 -2.30 -18.71 -9.56
N THR A 50 -1.05 -18.57 -9.97
CA THR A 50 -0.51 -17.45 -10.75
C THR A 50 -1.24 -17.26 -12.09
N LYS A 51 -1.68 -18.33 -12.74
CA LYS A 51 -2.39 -18.25 -14.02
C LYS A 51 -3.74 -17.57 -13.87
N VAL A 52 -4.55 -18.00 -12.89
CA VAL A 52 -5.86 -17.37 -12.61
C VAL A 52 -5.67 -15.91 -12.21
N ARG A 53 -4.68 -15.62 -11.35
CA ARG A 53 -4.28 -14.26 -10.99
C ARG A 53 -3.99 -13.41 -12.23
N ASP A 54 -3.16 -13.92 -13.14
CA ASP A 54 -2.78 -13.23 -14.37
C ASP A 54 -3.98 -13.00 -15.29
N ASP A 55 -4.85 -14.00 -15.47
CA ASP A 55 -6.05 -13.88 -16.29
C ASP A 55 -6.99 -12.79 -15.74
N VAL A 56 -7.21 -12.75 -14.43
CA VAL A 56 -8.02 -11.70 -13.78
C VAL A 56 -7.35 -10.33 -13.90
N TYR A 57 -6.05 -10.24 -13.62
CA TYR A 57 -5.28 -9.01 -13.72
C TYR A 57 -5.37 -8.40 -15.13
N GLN A 58 -5.12 -9.22 -16.17
CA GLN A 58 -5.22 -8.79 -17.56
C GLN A 58 -6.66 -8.42 -17.93
N LYS A 59 -7.66 -9.18 -17.43
CA LYS A 59 -9.07 -8.86 -17.69
C LYS A 59 -9.44 -7.50 -17.12
N ILE A 60 -9.02 -7.17 -15.90
CA ILE A 60 -9.25 -5.85 -15.29
C ILE A 60 -8.64 -4.76 -16.17
N LEU A 61 -7.35 -4.88 -16.51
CA LEU A 61 -6.62 -3.89 -17.29
C LEU A 61 -7.08 -3.75 -18.75
N SER A 62 -7.79 -4.75 -19.29
CA SER A 62 -8.39 -4.69 -20.63
C SER A 62 -9.63 -3.79 -20.72
N ASN A 63 -10.17 -3.33 -19.58
CA ASN A 63 -11.29 -2.40 -19.54
C ASN A 63 -10.81 -0.94 -19.62
N ASN A 64 -11.75 -0.03 -19.90
CA ASN A 64 -11.48 1.40 -19.76
C ASN A 64 -11.44 1.79 -18.28
N LEU A 65 -10.24 2.08 -17.77
CA LEU A 65 -9.99 2.51 -16.38
C LEU A 65 -9.57 3.99 -16.37
N PRO A 66 -10.52 4.96 -16.39
CA PRO A 66 -10.19 6.37 -16.63
C PRO A 66 -9.36 7.03 -15.53
N ASN A 67 -9.38 6.47 -14.31
CA ASN A 67 -8.61 6.97 -13.16
C ASN A 67 -7.39 6.10 -12.84
N LEU A 68 -7.03 5.17 -13.71
CA LEU A 68 -5.85 4.33 -13.53
C LEU A 68 -4.60 5.20 -13.58
N LEU A 69 -3.87 5.24 -12.47
CA LEU A 69 -2.59 5.89 -12.41
C LEU A 69 -1.51 4.97 -12.96
N GLU A 70 -0.60 5.54 -13.73
CA GLU A 70 0.62 4.85 -14.09
C GLU A 70 1.42 4.56 -12.82
N TYR A 71 1.71 3.29 -12.60
CA TYR A 71 2.44 2.88 -11.42
C TYR A 71 3.93 3.22 -11.55
N GLY A 72 4.32 4.28 -10.85
CA GLY A 72 5.48 4.20 -9.99
C GLY A 72 6.85 4.23 -10.68
N ASN A 73 7.22 5.38 -11.25
CA ASN A 73 8.64 5.67 -11.43
C ASN A 73 9.24 6.09 -10.07
N ILE A 74 9.93 5.17 -9.39
CA ILE A 74 10.61 5.41 -8.11
C ILE A 74 11.54 6.62 -8.19
N THR A 75 12.16 6.87 -9.36
CA THR A 75 13.02 8.04 -9.57
C THR A 75 12.26 9.35 -9.41
N ALA A 76 11.06 9.45 -10.00
CA ALA A 76 10.23 10.64 -9.89
C ALA A 76 9.78 10.87 -8.43
N LEU A 77 9.37 9.80 -7.73
CA LEU A 77 9.03 9.86 -6.30
C LEU A 77 10.22 10.31 -5.45
N THR A 78 11.42 9.82 -5.76
CA THR A 78 12.66 10.22 -5.07
C THR A 78 12.94 11.71 -5.28
N GLN A 79 12.71 12.24 -6.49
CA GLN A 79 12.87 13.67 -6.76
C GLN A 79 11.86 14.53 -6.00
N LEU A 80 10.59 14.10 -5.92
CA LEU A 80 9.57 14.78 -5.12
C LEU A 80 9.95 14.82 -3.64
N TRP A 81 10.46 13.71 -3.11
CA TRP A 81 10.93 13.64 -1.73
C TRP A 81 12.15 14.54 -1.49
N CYS A 82 13.19 14.47 -2.32
CA CYS A 82 14.38 15.30 -2.20
C CYS A 82 14.09 16.81 -2.33
N SER A 83 13.06 17.19 -3.09
CA SER A 83 12.61 18.58 -3.20
C SER A 83 11.62 19.01 -2.12
N GLY A 84 11.27 18.12 -1.18
CA GLY A 84 10.36 18.40 -0.06
C GLY A 84 8.89 18.52 -0.46
N GLN A 85 8.50 18.09 -1.67
CA GLN A 85 7.11 18.10 -2.14
C GLN A 85 6.28 16.97 -1.52
N ILE A 86 6.93 15.90 -1.07
CA ILE A 86 6.31 14.84 -0.28
C ILE A 86 7.12 14.63 1.01
N THR A 87 6.42 14.28 2.07
CA THR A 87 6.98 14.00 3.40
C THR A 87 7.76 12.68 3.43
N ASN A 88 8.60 12.51 4.46
CA ASN A 88 9.27 11.22 4.73
C ASN A 88 8.27 10.05 4.85
N PHE A 89 7.11 10.30 5.48
CA PHE A 89 6.07 9.30 5.65
C PHE A 89 5.46 8.87 4.32
N GLU A 90 5.13 9.82 3.44
CA GLU A 90 4.59 9.53 2.10
C GLU A 90 5.61 8.77 1.26
N TYR A 91 6.87 9.22 1.24
CA TYR A 91 7.92 8.55 0.50
C TYR A 91 8.13 7.11 0.96
N LEU A 92 8.24 6.87 2.28
CA LEU A 92 8.34 5.51 2.84
C LEU A 92 7.09 4.68 2.55
N THR A 93 5.89 5.27 2.57
CA THR A 93 4.65 4.59 2.20
C THR A 93 4.68 4.14 0.74
N HIS A 94 5.16 5.01 -0.16
CA HIS A 94 5.36 4.66 -1.56
C HIS A 94 6.39 3.55 -1.72
N LEU A 95 7.54 3.60 -1.03
CA LEU A 95 8.54 2.54 -1.08
C LEU A 95 7.99 1.19 -0.59
N ASN A 96 7.26 1.19 0.53
CA ASN A 96 6.59 -0.01 1.03
C ASN A 96 5.65 -0.60 -0.01
N LYS A 97 4.82 0.24 -0.64
CA LYS A 97 3.91 -0.18 -1.71
C LYS A 97 4.64 -0.75 -2.94
N HIS A 98 5.77 -0.16 -3.33
CA HIS A 98 6.63 -0.66 -4.43
C HIS A 98 7.30 -1.99 -4.10
N ALA A 99 7.64 -2.20 -2.83
CA ALA A 99 8.17 -3.47 -2.34
C ALA A 99 7.10 -4.58 -2.20
N GLY A 100 5.85 -4.31 -2.59
CA GLY A 100 4.76 -5.28 -2.50
C GLY A 100 4.11 -5.40 -1.13
N ARG A 101 4.44 -4.51 -0.19
CA ARG A 101 3.83 -4.51 1.15
C ARG A 101 2.41 -3.97 1.12
N SER A 102 1.56 -4.53 1.98
CA SER A 102 0.12 -4.27 2.01
C SER A 102 -0.40 -4.17 3.43
N PHE A 103 -1.32 -3.24 3.67
CA PHE A 103 -2.06 -3.15 4.93
C PHE A 103 -3.07 -4.32 5.11
N ASN A 104 -3.39 -5.03 4.02
CA ASN A 104 -4.29 -6.19 4.01
C ASN A 104 -3.56 -7.53 4.21
N ASP A 105 -2.23 -7.54 4.27
CA ASP A 105 -1.43 -8.74 4.55
C ASP A 105 -0.51 -8.51 5.75
N LEU A 106 -0.86 -9.12 6.89
CA LEU A 106 -0.07 -9.03 8.13
C LEU A 106 1.35 -9.57 7.97
N MET A 107 1.58 -10.54 7.07
CA MET A 107 2.92 -11.10 6.83
C MET A 107 3.80 -10.18 5.98
N GLN A 108 3.19 -9.25 5.25
CA GLN A 108 3.85 -8.28 4.36
C GLN A 108 3.46 -6.84 4.71
N TYR A 109 3.23 -6.56 5.98
CA TYR A 109 2.81 -5.24 6.43
C TYR A 109 3.88 -4.17 6.13
N PRO A 110 3.50 -2.91 5.87
CA PRO A 110 4.45 -1.81 5.73
C PRO A 110 5.41 -1.71 6.90
N VAL A 111 6.70 -1.48 6.60
CA VAL A 111 7.76 -1.31 7.58
C VAL A 111 8.18 0.15 7.62
N PHE A 112 8.27 0.66 8.85
CA PHE A 112 8.80 1.98 9.15
C PHE A 112 9.93 1.84 10.17
N PRO A 113 11.00 2.64 10.04
CA PRO A 113 12.09 2.61 11.00
C PRO A 113 11.63 3.19 12.34
N PHE A 114 12.17 2.64 13.42
CA PHE A 114 12.14 3.34 14.71
C PHE A 114 13.05 4.55 14.61
N ILE A 115 12.47 5.74 14.77
CA ILE A 115 13.21 6.98 14.71
C ILE A 115 13.81 7.34 16.06
N LEU A 116 13.03 7.16 17.13
CA LEU A 116 13.43 7.51 18.49
C LEU A 116 14.12 6.34 19.21
N SER A 117 15.00 6.68 20.13
CA SER A 117 15.71 5.74 21.01
C SER A 117 15.26 5.85 22.48
N ASP A 118 14.79 7.03 22.91
CA ASP A 118 14.30 7.28 24.27
C ASP A 118 12.77 7.18 24.36
N TYR A 119 12.30 6.23 25.16
CA TYR A 119 10.88 5.97 25.46
C TYR A 119 10.58 6.01 26.96
N THR A 120 11.52 6.54 27.76
CA THR A 120 11.46 6.51 29.23
C THR A 120 11.38 7.88 29.86
N SER A 121 11.95 8.90 29.23
CA SER A 121 11.91 10.28 29.74
C SER A 121 10.49 10.85 29.71
N GLU A 122 10.13 11.64 30.73
CA GLU A 122 8.85 12.35 30.78
C GLU A 122 8.74 13.42 29.67
N THR A 123 9.86 14.00 29.28
CA THR A 123 9.96 15.02 28.22
C THR A 123 11.02 14.62 27.21
N LEU A 124 10.76 14.92 25.94
CA LEU A 124 11.64 14.58 24.83
C LEU A 124 12.16 15.85 24.15
N ASP A 125 13.47 16.08 24.24
CA ASP A 125 14.14 17.19 23.55
C ASP A 125 14.56 16.78 22.13
N LEU A 126 13.79 17.23 21.14
CA LEU A 126 14.03 16.93 19.73
C LEU A 126 15.33 17.56 19.16
N SER A 127 15.97 18.47 19.89
CA SER A 127 17.26 19.03 19.49
C SER A 127 18.47 18.17 19.89
N ASN A 128 18.27 17.24 20.84
CA ASN A 128 19.31 16.32 21.28
C ASN A 128 19.53 15.20 20.26
N THR A 129 20.69 15.15 19.62
CA THR A 129 20.97 14.14 18.58
C THR A 129 20.99 12.69 19.11
N ASN A 130 21.17 12.48 20.41
CA ASN A 130 21.25 11.13 21.00
C ASN A 130 19.89 10.42 21.13
N ILE A 131 18.77 11.14 20.97
CA ILE A 131 17.42 10.54 21.07
C ILE A 131 16.99 9.83 19.77
N TYR A 132 17.81 9.90 18.71
CA TYR A 132 17.53 9.31 17.41
C TYR A 132 18.39 8.06 17.19
N ARG A 133 17.90 7.09 16.40
CA ARG A 133 18.64 5.86 16.02
C ARG A 133 19.60 6.03 14.85
#